data_AF-C3ZEY0-F1
#
_entry.id   AF-C3ZEY0-F1
#
_cell.length_a   1.000
_cell.length_b   1.000
_cell.length_c   1.000
_cell.angle_alpha   90.00
_cell.angle_beta   90.00
_cell.angle_gamma   90.00
#
_symmetry.space_group_name_H-M   'P 1'
#
loop_
_entity.id
_entity.type
_entity.pdbx_description
1 polymer ?
#
loop_
_entity_poly.entity_id
_entity_poly.type
_entity_poly.pdbx_seq_one_letter_code
_entity_poly.pdbx_strand_id
1 'polypeptide(L)'
;MASSSAVERLQALESIEKEIAAVLQNAGLAVQELCKDKPNERQLDRHTGQFLKSLQDVESGLSQEINYLTQVATGQPHEGSSYSAQKETQMALHRVEHAKKRLADLNTVCTQGPSQGPQQ
;
A
#
# COMPACT_ATOMS: atom_id res chain seq x y z
N MET A 1 -11.22 -1.63 5.95
CA MET A 1 -10.45 -0.55 6.59
C MET A 1 -9.04 -0.50 5.99
N ALA A 2 -8.91 -0.10 4.71
CA ALA A 2 -7.63 -0.14 3.98
C ALA A 2 -7.24 1.22 3.38
N SER A 3 -7.90 2.31 3.79
CA SER A 3 -7.74 3.63 3.19
C SER A 3 -6.93 4.63 4.03
N SER A 4 -6.57 4.32 5.29
CA SER A 4 -5.77 5.24 6.11
C SER A 4 -4.27 5.15 5.81
N SER A 5 -3.73 3.95 5.51
CA SER A 5 -2.28 3.76 5.36
C SER A 5 -1.70 4.44 4.11
N ALA A 6 -2.36 4.38 2.95
CA ALA A 6 -1.81 4.95 1.72
C ALA A 6 -1.77 6.49 1.77
N VAL A 7 -2.80 7.12 2.35
CA VAL A 7 -2.87 8.58 2.47
C VAL A 7 -1.82 9.10 3.46
N GLU A 8 -1.66 8.44 4.61
CA GLU A 8 -0.62 8.77 5.59
C GLU A 8 0.79 8.63 5.00
N ARG A 9 1.03 7.59 4.18
CA ARG A 9 2.32 7.37 3.50
C ARG A 9 2.60 8.44 2.43
N LEU A 10 1.58 8.84 1.66
CA LEU A 10 1.70 9.96 0.72
C LEU A 10 2.02 11.27 1.46
N GLN A 11 1.40 11.52 2.60
CA GLN A 11 1.71 12.69 3.43
C GLN A 11 3.14 12.63 3.98
N ALA A 12 3.63 11.45 4.39
CA ALA A 12 5.00 11.27 4.83
C ALA A 12 6.00 11.59 3.71
N LEU A 13 5.74 11.11 2.48
CA LEU A 13 6.56 11.44 1.30
C LEU A 13 6.54 12.94 0.98
N GLU A 14 5.39 13.61 1.09
CA GLU A 14 5.29 15.07 0.91
C GLU A 14 6.09 15.83 1.98
N SER A 15 6.13 15.32 3.22
CA SER A 15 6.97 15.89 4.28
C SER A 15 8.45 15.71 3.96
N ILE A 16 8.86 14.52 3.50
CA ILE A 16 10.24 14.24 3.08
C ILE A 16 10.64 15.18 1.93
N GLU A 17 9.75 15.44 0.97
CA GLU A 17 10.02 16.39 -0.13
C GLU A 17 10.30 17.81 0.38
N LYS A 18 9.55 18.28 1.37
CA LYS A 18 9.80 19.58 2.02
C LYS A 18 11.15 19.58 2.76
N GLU A 19 11.51 18.47 3.39
CA GLU A 19 12.80 18.29 4.06
C GLU A 19 13.97 18.33 3.05
N ILE A 20 13.81 17.74 1.85
CA ILE A 20 14.79 17.82 0.75
C ILE A 20 15.02 19.28 0.31
N ALA A 21 13.94 20.07 0.20
CA ALA A 21 14.09 21.49 -0.11
C ALA A 21 14.91 22.22 0.98
N ALA A 22 14.70 21.87 2.25
CA ALA A 22 15.48 22.41 3.36
C ALA A 22 16.96 21.97 3.33
N VAL A 23 17.25 20.72 2.93
CA VAL A 23 18.63 20.24 2.71
C VAL A 23 19.33 21.12 1.68
N LEU A 24 18.71 21.32 0.50
CA LEU A 24 19.28 22.14 -0.56
C LEU A 24 19.47 23.60 -0.12
N GLN A 25 18.51 24.15 0.62
CA GLN A 25 18.61 25.51 1.15
C GLN A 25 19.78 25.65 2.13
N ASN A 26 19.92 24.73 3.10
CA ASN A 26 21.00 24.79 4.09
C ASN A 26 22.37 24.60 3.44
N ALA A 27 22.49 23.71 2.45
CA ALA A 27 23.69 23.55 1.64
C ALA A 27 24.04 24.85 0.89
N GLY A 28 23.05 25.46 0.23
CA GLY A 28 23.20 26.72 -0.48
C GLY A 28 23.68 27.85 0.42
N LEU A 29 23.11 27.98 1.63
CA LEU A 29 23.54 28.97 2.63
C LEU A 29 24.96 28.72 3.13
N ALA A 30 25.34 27.46 3.36
CA ALA A 30 26.70 27.11 3.76
C ALA A 30 27.73 27.48 2.66
N VAL A 31 27.42 27.15 1.39
CA VAL A 31 28.27 27.52 0.25
C VAL A 31 28.34 29.05 0.09
N GLN A 32 27.21 29.75 0.21
CA GLN A 32 27.18 31.21 0.12
C GLN A 32 28.01 31.87 1.22
N GLU A 33 28.03 31.32 2.43
CA GLU A 33 28.89 31.79 3.52
C GLU A 33 30.38 31.60 3.20
N LEU A 34 30.74 30.44 2.65
CA LEU A 34 32.11 30.12 2.22
C LEU A 34 32.62 31.04 1.10
N CYS A 35 31.72 31.57 0.26
CA CYS A 35 32.08 32.49 -0.82
C CYS A 35 32.38 33.92 -0.35
N LYS A 36 32.17 34.26 0.93
CA LYS A 36 32.48 35.60 1.45
C LYS A 36 33.98 35.76 1.65
N ASP A 37 34.49 36.98 1.49
CA ASP A 37 35.91 37.31 1.75
C ASP A 37 36.32 36.99 3.20
N LYS A 38 35.38 37.09 4.14
CA LYS A 38 35.55 36.70 5.54
C LYS A 38 34.34 35.90 6.02
N PRO A 39 34.36 34.56 5.88
CA PRO A 39 33.26 33.70 6.31
C PRO A 39 33.03 33.79 7.83
N ASN A 40 31.76 33.74 8.24
CA ASN A 40 31.37 33.63 9.63
C ASN A 40 31.30 32.15 10.03
N GLU A 41 32.32 31.67 10.74
CA GLU A 41 32.42 30.27 11.19
C GLU A 41 31.18 29.79 11.94
N ARG A 42 30.58 30.62 12.80
CA ARG A 42 29.38 30.21 13.55
C ARG A 42 28.15 30.00 12.65
N GLN A 43 28.01 30.81 11.60
CA GLN A 43 26.91 30.64 10.64
C GLN A 43 27.18 29.44 9.74
N LEU A 44 28.42 29.26 9.30
CA LEU A 44 28.84 28.12 8.52
C LEU A 44 28.59 26.80 9.26
N ASP A 45 29.01 26.70 10.53
CA ASP A 45 28.78 25.52 11.37
C ASP A 45 27.29 25.25 11.56
N ARG A 46 26.50 26.30 11.77
CA ARG A 46 25.05 26.18 11.89
C ARG A 46 24.42 25.64 10.60
N HIS A 47 24.72 26.22 9.45
CA HIS A 47 24.16 25.79 8.17
C HIS A 47 24.60 24.38 7.80
N THR A 48 25.87 24.04 8.05
CA THR A 48 26.40 22.70 7.82
C THR A 48 25.77 21.67 8.76
N GLY A 49 25.60 22.01 10.05
CA GLY A 49 24.91 21.15 11.01
C GLY A 49 23.44 20.94 10.67
N GLN A 50 22.73 21.98 10.23
CA GLN A 50 21.35 21.88 9.76
C GLN A 50 21.25 21.05 8.48
N PHE A 51 22.17 21.23 7.53
CA PHE A 51 22.28 20.41 6.33
C PHE A 51 22.44 18.93 6.67
N LEU A 52 23.40 18.58 7.52
CA LEU A 52 23.66 17.19 7.91
C LEU A 52 22.45 16.57 8.61
N LYS A 53 21.83 17.31 9.54
CA LYS A 53 20.64 16.83 10.24
C LYS A 53 19.48 16.57 9.28
N SER A 54 19.12 17.55 8.46
CA SER A 54 18.03 17.39 7.50
C SER A 54 18.31 16.28 6.48
N LEU A 55 19.57 16.10 6.08
CA LEU A 55 19.97 15.02 5.18
C LEU A 55 19.77 13.65 5.84
N GLN A 56 20.14 13.52 7.11
CA GLN A 56 19.94 12.29 7.88
C GLN A 56 18.44 11.98 8.07
N ASP A 57 17.62 12.99 8.32
CA ASP A 57 16.16 12.85 8.46
C ASP A 57 15.53 12.38 7.13
N VAL A 58 15.95 12.96 5.99
CA VAL A 58 15.55 12.52 4.63
C VAL A 58 15.96 11.07 4.37
N GLU A 59 17.22 10.71 4.66
CA GLU A 59 17.74 9.36 4.42
C GLU A 59 16.97 8.31 5.24
N SER A 60 16.71 8.61 6.51
CA SER A 60 15.92 7.76 7.40
C SER A 60 14.49 7.60 6.92
N GLY A 61 13.82 8.71 6.56
CA GLY A 61 12.44 8.70 6.07
C GLY A 61 12.30 7.91 4.76
N LEU A 62 13.17 8.16 3.78
CA LEU A 62 13.17 7.42 2.52
C LEU A 62 13.47 5.94 2.73
N SER A 63 14.41 5.60 3.62
CA SER A 63 14.70 4.20 3.95
C SER A 63 13.50 3.48 4.53
N GLN A 64 12.73 4.14 5.40
CA GLN A 64 11.49 3.57 5.95
C GLN A 64 10.44 3.32 4.86
N GLU A 65 10.24 4.28 3.96
CA GLU A 65 9.27 4.13 2.85
C GLU A 65 9.71 3.06 1.83
N ILE A 66 11.00 2.98 1.52
CA ILE A 66 11.56 1.91 0.66
C ILE A 66 11.40 0.55 1.32
N ASN A 67 11.69 0.42 2.62
CA ASN A 67 11.53 -0.83 3.35
C ASN A 67 10.06 -1.26 3.40
N TYR A 68 9.15 -0.31 3.64
CA TYR A 68 7.71 -0.56 3.59
C TYR A 68 7.27 -1.01 2.19
N LEU A 69 7.63 -0.26 1.15
CA LEU A 69 7.29 -0.61 -0.22
C LEU A 69 7.84 -1.98 -0.59
N THR A 70 9.07 -2.30 -0.18
CA THR A 70 9.67 -3.62 -0.36
C THR A 70 8.84 -4.69 0.35
N GLN A 71 8.45 -4.47 1.61
CA GLN A 71 7.60 -5.40 2.36
C GLN A 71 6.26 -5.65 1.66
N VAL A 72 5.59 -4.60 1.19
CA VAL A 72 4.26 -4.74 0.58
C VAL A 72 4.29 -5.19 -0.89
N ALA A 73 5.29 -4.76 -1.66
CA ALA A 73 5.41 -5.07 -3.09
C ALA A 73 6.05 -6.44 -3.37
N THR A 74 6.88 -6.97 -2.45
CA THR A 74 7.47 -8.32 -2.60
C THR A 74 6.61 -9.43 -2.04
N GLY A 75 5.38 -9.13 -1.61
CA GLY A 75 4.41 -10.13 -1.16
C GLY A 75 4.77 -10.77 0.18
N GLN A 76 5.44 -10.04 1.10
CA GLN A 76 5.51 -10.50 2.49
C GLN A 76 4.08 -10.71 3.00
N PRO A 77 3.80 -11.79 3.74
CA PRO A 77 2.45 -12.25 4.05
C PRO A 77 1.77 -11.37 5.11
N HIS A 78 1.49 -10.12 4.78
CA HIS A 78 0.49 -9.31 5.48
C HIS A 78 -0.92 -9.57 4.93
N GLU A 79 -1.03 -10.42 3.90
CA GLU A 79 -2.29 -10.87 3.30
C GLU A 79 -2.46 -12.40 3.34
N GLY A 80 -2.33 -12.95 4.54
CA GLY A 80 -3.27 -14.00 4.90
C GLY A 80 -4.71 -13.45 4.81
N SER A 81 -5.35 -13.66 3.67
CA SER A 81 -6.78 -13.97 3.50
C SER A 81 -7.85 -12.94 3.13
N SER A 82 -7.61 -11.64 2.81
CA SER A 82 -8.75 -10.84 2.27
C SER A 82 -9.13 -11.26 0.84
N TYR A 83 -8.18 -11.23 -0.11
CA TYR A 83 -8.45 -11.73 -1.46
C TYR A 83 -8.74 -13.24 -1.47
N SER A 84 -7.97 -14.03 -0.69
CA SER A 84 -8.21 -15.47 -0.59
C SER A 84 -9.59 -15.79 0.00
N ALA A 85 -10.00 -15.17 1.11
CA ALA A 85 -11.32 -15.42 1.70
C ALA A 85 -12.46 -14.85 0.84
N GLN A 86 -12.26 -13.72 0.16
CA GLN A 86 -13.22 -13.19 -0.80
C GLN A 86 -13.38 -14.15 -2.00
N LYS A 87 -12.27 -14.69 -2.51
CA LYS A 87 -12.28 -15.66 -3.59
C LYS A 87 -12.90 -16.98 -3.16
N GLU A 88 -12.57 -17.46 -1.97
CA GLU A 88 -13.13 -18.67 -1.37
C GLU A 88 -14.63 -18.52 -1.15
N THR A 89 -15.08 -17.37 -0.64
CA THR A 89 -16.51 -17.03 -0.51
C THR A 89 -17.20 -16.98 -1.87
N GLN A 90 -16.60 -16.34 -2.88
CA GLN A 90 -17.14 -16.29 -4.24
C GLN A 90 -17.30 -17.71 -4.81
N MET A 91 -16.29 -18.57 -4.63
CA MET A 91 -16.36 -19.97 -5.07
C MET A 91 -17.42 -20.77 -4.30
N ALA A 92 -17.54 -20.56 -2.99
CA ALA A 92 -18.57 -21.19 -2.17
C ALA A 92 -19.98 -20.80 -2.65
N LEU A 93 -20.21 -19.53 -2.96
CA LEU A 93 -21.47 -19.04 -3.52
C LEU A 93 -21.78 -19.70 -4.87
N HIS A 94 -20.82 -19.76 -5.79
CA HIS A 94 -21.00 -20.46 -7.07
C HIS A 94 -21.35 -21.94 -6.89
N ARG A 95 -20.70 -22.62 -5.94
CA ARG A 95 -20.99 -24.03 -5.62
C ARG A 95 -22.41 -24.21 -5.07
N VAL A 96 -22.85 -23.33 -4.18
CA VAL A 96 -24.21 -23.35 -3.63
C VAL A 96 -25.25 -23.13 -4.73
N GLU A 97 -25.04 -22.14 -5.61
CA GLU A 97 -25.96 -21.86 -6.71
C GLU A 97 -26.07 -23.06 -7.67
N HIS A 98 -24.93 -23.68 -7.99
CA HIS A 98 -24.91 -24.90 -8.78
C HIS A 98 -25.67 -26.06 -8.11
N ALA A 99 -25.49 -26.25 -6.80
CA ALA A 99 -26.21 -27.28 -6.05
C ALA A 99 -27.72 -27.02 -6.04
N LYS A 100 -28.17 -25.77 -5.84
CA LYS A 100 -29.58 -25.38 -5.91
C LYS A 100 -30.19 -25.71 -7.27
N LYS A 101 -29.49 -25.38 -8.37
CA LYS A 101 -29.95 -25.69 -9.72
C LYS A 101 -30.15 -27.19 -9.92
N ARG A 102 -29.17 -28.00 -9.51
CA ARG A 102 -29.24 -29.47 -9.62
C ARG A 102 -30.40 -30.06 -8.80
N LEU A 103 -30.68 -29.51 -7.62
CA LEU A 103 -31.83 -29.92 -6.79
C LEU A 103 -33.16 -29.55 -7.43
N ALA A 104 -33.27 -28.39 -8.07
CA ALA A 104 -34.46 -27.98 -8.80
C ALA A 104 -34.73 -28.89 -10.01
N ASP A 105 -33.68 -29.22 -10.77
CA ASP A 105 -33.74 -30.18 -11.88
C ASP A 105 -34.18 -31.57 -11.39
N LEU A 106 -33.66 -32.03 -10.25
CA LEU A 106 -34.07 -33.32 -9.67
C LEU A 106 -35.52 -33.28 -9.18
N ASN A 107 -35.94 -32.19 -8.53
CA ASN A 107 -37.31 -32.04 -8.06
C ASN A 107 -38.31 -32.04 -9.23
N THR A 108 -37.98 -31.39 -10.35
CA THR A 108 -38.83 -31.45 -11.56
C THR A 108 -38.92 -32.87 -12.11
N VAL A 109 -37.83 -33.63 -12.16
CA VAL A 109 -37.87 -35.04 -12.57
C VAL A 109 -38.68 -35.91 -11.59
N CYS A 110 -38.56 -35.71 -10.27
CA CYS A 110 -39.30 -36.49 -9.29
C CYS A 110 -40.80 -36.13 -9.22
N THR A 111 -41.15 -34.86 -9.44
CA THR A 111 -42.55 -34.40 -9.48
C THR A 111 -43.22 -34.73 -10.82
N GLN A 112 -42.44 -34.81 -11.90
CA GLN A 112 -42.83 -35.45 -13.15
C GLN A 112 -42.64 -36.96 -13.06
N GLY A 113 -43.40 -37.60 -12.16
CA GLY A 113 -43.54 -39.06 -12.15
C GLY A 113 -44.01 -39.58 -13.53
N PRO A 114 -43.80 -40.89 -13.84
CA PRO A 114 -43.89 -41.43 -15.19
C PRO A 114 -45.26 -41.18 -15.81
N SER A 115 -45.31 -40.34 -16.83
CA SER A 115 -46.44 -40.15 -17.72
C SER A 115 -46.70 -41.44 -18.50
N GLN A 116 -47.63 -42.25 -17.98
CA GLN A 116 -48.53 -43.18 -18.67
C GLN A 116 -47.91 -44.25 -19.60
N GLY A 117 -47.88 -45.50 -19.10
CA GLY A 117 -47.96 -46.70 -19.95
C GLY A 117 -49.40 -46.93 -20.43
N PRO A 118 -49.62 -47.45 -21.65
CA PRO A 118 -50.90 -47.35 -22.35
C PRO A 118 -52.00 -48.22 -21.71
N GLN A 119 -53.20 -47.65 -21.59
CA GLN A 119 -54.44 -48.38 -21.29
C GLN A 119 -54.75 -49.34 -22.46
N GLN A 120 -54.85 -50.64 -22.15
CA GLN A 120 -55.58 -51.63 -22.95
C GLN A 120 -56.88 -51.97 -22.21
#